data_AF-A0A529LHF8-F1
#
_entry.id   AF-A0A529LHF8-F1
#
_cell.length_a   1.000
_cell.length_b   1.000
_cell.length_c   1.000
_cell.angle_alpha   90.00
_cell.angle_beta   90.00
_cell.angle_gamma   90.00
#
_symmetry.space_group_name_H-M   'P 1'
#
loop_
_entity.id
_entity.type
_entity.pdbx_description
1 polymer ?
#
loop_
_entity_poly.entity_id
_entity_poly.type
_entity_poly.pdbx_seq_one_letter_code
_entity_poly.pdbx_strand_id
1 'polypeptide(L)'
;MSITAAAAPTRGPMTLKDWGQLLLLGAIWGGSFFFARIAVSEIHPLALVLFRVAIAAIALQLYLAVRGPSFRLAFPHAGLFFLLALTNNVVPFSLIFAGQTKLGAGVASVLNATT
;
A
#
# COMPACT_ATOMS: atom_id res chain seq x y z
N MET A 1 24.86 -26.62 -25.83
CA MET A 1 24.28 -26.29 -24.52
C MET A 1 22.93 -25.61 -24.80
N SER A 2 21.86 -26.40 -24.92
CA SER A 2 20.52 -25.89 -25.27
C SER A 2 19.77 -25.53 -24.00
N ILE A 3 19.39 -24.25 -23.85
CA ILE A 3 18.54 -23.79 -22.76
C ILE A 3 17.11 -24.18 -23.12
N THR A 4 16.55 -25.18 -22.43
CA THR A 4 15.13 -25.51 -22.53
C THR A 4 14.34 -24.35 -21.91
N ALA A 5 13.72 -23.52 -22.75
CA ALA A 5 12.81 -22.48 -22.29
C ALA A 5 11.64 -23.14 -21.55
N ALA A 6 11.54 -22.92 -20.24
CA ALA A 6 10.39 -23.36 -19.45
C ALA A 6 9.13 -22.68 -19.99
N ALA A 7 8.14 -23.45 -20.42
CA ALA A 7 6.86 -22.92 -20.89
C ALA A 7 6.20 -22.10 -19.77
N ALA A 8 5.84 -20.85 -20.06
CA ALA A 8 5.17 -19.99 -19.10
C ALA A 8 3.82 -20.61 -18.70
N PRO A 9 3.45 -20.62 -17.41
CA PRO A 9 2.19 -21.18 -16.97
C PRO A 9 1.02 -20.44 -17.63
N THR A 10 0.17 -21.19 -18.34
CA THR A 10 -1.08 -20.67 -18.91
C THR A 10 -2.04 -20.38 -17.77
N ARG A 11 -2.29 -19.10 -17.49
CA ARG A 11 -3.30 -18.68 -16.50
C ARG A 11 -4.67 -19.06 -17.03
N GLY A 12 -5.36 -19.96 -16.34
CA GLY A 12 -6.77 -20.28 -16.60
C GLY A 12 -7.69 -19.07 -16.36
N PRO A 13 -8.97 -19.16 -16.76
CA PRO A 13 -9.94 -18.09 -16.54
C PRO A 13 -10.08 -17.77 -15.05
N MET A 14 -10.27 -16.48 -14.72
CA MET A 14 -10.41 -16.03 -13.33
C MET A 14 -11.61 -16.69 -12.68
N THR A 15 -11.39 -17.28 -11.51
CA THR A 15 -12.45 -17.92 -10.74
C THR A 15 -13.32 -16.88 -10.03
N LEU A 16 -14.51 -17.29 -9.57
CA LEU A 16 -15.38 -16.41 -8.77
C LEU A 16 -14.68 -15.92 -7.49
N LYS A 17 -13.79 -16.74 -6.93
CA LYS A 17 -12.97 -16.38 -5.77
C LYS A 17 -12.00 -15.24 -6.10
N ASP A 18 -11.34 -15.31 -7.26
CA ASP A 18 -10.41 -14.27 -7.70
C ASP A 18 -11.13 -12.93 -7.90
N TRP A 19 -12.34 -12.97 -8.50
CA TRP A 19 -13.20 -11.80 -8.62
C TRP A 19 -13.62 -11.24 -7.25
N GLY A 20 -14.02 -12.10 -6.31
CA GLY A 20 -14.34 -11.69 -4.95
C GLY A 20 -13.15 -11.01 -4.25
N GLN A 21 -11.93 -11.54 -4.43
CA GLN A 21 -10.71 -10.92 -3.89
C GLN A 21 -10.41 -9.57 -4.53
N LEU A 22 -10.61 -9.42 -5.85
CA LEU A 22 -10.45 -8.14 -6.53
C LEU A 22 -11.44 -7.09 -6.07
N LEU A 23 -12.72 -7.47 -5.91
CA LEU A 23 -13.76 -6.56 -5.40
C LEU A 23 -13.46 -6.12 -3.96
N LEU A 24 -13.05 -7.05 -3.10
CA LEU A 24 -12.66 -6.74 -1.73
C LEU A 24 -11.44 -5.81 -1.70
N LEU A 25 -10.41 -6.12 -2.50
CA LEU A 25 -9.21 -5.29 -2.60
C LEU A 25 -9.55 -3.89 -3.10
N GLY A 26 -10.39 -3.78 -4.13
CA GLY A 26 -10.88 -2.52 -4.67
C GLY A 26 -11.67 -1.71 -3.65
N ALA A 27 -12.53 -2.36 -2.86
CA ALA A 27 -13.27 -1.72 -1.78
C ALA A 27 -12.36 -1.21 -0.66
N ILE A 28 -11.35 -1.99 -0.26
CA ILE A 28 -10.37 -1.59 0.77
C ILE A 28 -9.56 -0.38 0.29
N TRP A 29 -9.01 -0.44 -0.92
CA TRP A 29 -8.21 0.65 -1.47
C TRP A 29 -9.03 1.90 -1.78
N GLY A 30 -10.15 1.76 -2.49
CA GLY A 30 -11.03 2.87 -2.82
C GLY A 30 -11.63 3.53 -1.58
N GLY A 31 -12.10 2.73 -0.62
CA GLY A 31 -12.60 3.21 0.67
C GLY A 31 -11.53 3.96 1.47
N SER A 32 -10.28 3.49 1.47
CA SER A 32 -9.18 4.20 2.14
C SER A 32 -8.99 5.62 1.61
N PHE A 33 -9.08 5.85 0.29
CA PHE A 33 -8.96 7.19 -0.28
C PHE A 33 -10.18 8.08 0.01
N PHE A 34 -11.36 7.48 0.13
CA PHE A 34 -12.57 8.18 0.56
C PHE A 34 -12.42 8.72 1.99
N PHE A 35 -12.01 7.87 2.94
CA PHE A 35 -11.76 8.31 4.31
C PHE A 35 -10.61 9.29 4.42
N ALA A 36 -9.53 9.10 3.65
CA ALA A 36 -8.41 10.04 3.60
C ALA A 36 -8.85 11.43 3.12
N ARG A 37 -9.76 11.52 2.15
CA ARG A 37 -10.32 12.79 1.67
C ARG A 37 -11.12 13.52 2.74
N ILE A 38 -11.81 12.79 3.62
CA ILE A 38 -12.50 13.36 4.77
C ILE A 38 -11.46 13.83 5.79
N ALA A 39 -10.51 12.97 6.16
CA ALA A 39 -9.51 13.27 7.18
C ALA A 39 -8.59 14.46 6.82
N VAL A 40 -8.23 14.62 5.54
CA VAL A 40 -7.35 15.70 5.10
C VAL A 40 -7.98 17.10 5.18
N SER A 41 -9.29 17.17 5.44
CA SER A 41 -9.97 18.45 5.71
C SER A 41 -9.66 19.00 7.10
N GLU A 42 -9.26 18.13 8.04
CA GLU A 42 -8.93 18.50 9.43
C GLU A 42 -7.46 18.28 9.77
N ILE A 43 -6.81 17.32 9.10
CA ILE A 43 -5.44 16.88 9.41
C ILE A 43 -4.52 17.20 8.22
N HIS A 44 -3.36 17.81 8.50
CA HIS A 44 -2.36 18.09 7.48
C HIS A 44 -1.93 16.80 6.73
N PRO A 45 -1.78 16.81 5.39
CA PRO A 45 -1.48 15.61 4.59
C PRO A 45 -0.31 14.77 5.12
N LEU A 46 0.78 15.41 5.51
CA LEU A 46 1.97 14.72 6.05
C LEU A 46 1.68 14.03 7.39
N ALA A 47 0.88 14.66 8.26
CA ALA A 47 0.48 14.07 9.53
C ALA A 47 -0.46 12.87 9.30
N LEU A 48 -1.36 12.96 8.32
CA LEU A 48 -2.23 11.85 7.93
C LEU A 48 -1.42 10.63 7.43
N VAL A 49 -0.40 10.86 6.61
CA VAL A 49 0.55 9.80 6.21
C VAL A 49 1.27 9.24 7.42
N LEU A 50 1.79 10.07 8.32
CA LEU A 50 2.46 9.61 9.54
C LEU A 50 1.56 8.69 10.38
N PHE A 51 0.31 9.08 10.63
CA PHE A 51 -0.65 8.24 11.35
C PHE A 51 -0.89 6.91 10.63
N ARG A 52 -1.08 6.94 9.31
CA ARG A 52 -1.23 5.72 8.50
C ARG A 52 -0.04 4.77 8.68
N VAL A 53 1.19 5.26 8.54
CA VAL A 53 2.39 4.42 8.64
C VAL A 53 2.63 3.97 10.09
N ALA A 54 2.33 4.81 11.09
CA ALA A 54 2.43 4.46 12.50
C ALA A 54 1.47 3.31 12.88
N ILE A 55 0.20 3.38 12.45
CA ILE A 55 -0.77 2.31 12.67
C ILE A 55 -0.30 1.01 11.99
N ALA A 56 0.18 1.09 10.75
CA ALA A 56 0.73 -0.06 10.04
C ALA A 56 1.95 -0.67 10.76
N ALA A 57 2.83 0.19 11.30
CA ALA A 57 4.00 -0.26 12.05
C ALA A 57 3.62 -0.98 13.35
N ILE A 58 2.65 -0.45 14.10
CA ILE A 58 2.11 -1.08 15.31
C ILE A 58 1.49 -2.44 14.97
N ALA A 59 0.63 -2.49 13.94
CA ALA A 59 -0.01 -3.72 13.51
C ALA A 59 1.02 -4.79 13.09
N LEU A 60 2.07 -4.38 12.37
CA LEU A 60 3.17 -5.27 12.00
C LEU A 60 3.92 -5.78 13.24
N GLN A 61 4.23 -4.92 14.22
CA GLN A 61 4.90 -5.36 15.44
C GLN A 61 4.05 -6.34 16.25
N LEU A 62 2.74 -6.11 16.37
CA LEU A 62 1.83 -7.05 17.02
C LEU A 62 1.81 -8.40 16.29
N TYR A 63 1.76 -8.39 14.95
CA TYR A 63 1.84 -9.62 14.16
C TYR A 63 3.16 -10.36 14.36
N LEU A 64 4.29 -9.67 14.37
CA LEU A 64 5.61 -10.26 14.61
C LEU A 64 5.73 -10.84 16.02
N ALA A 65 5.17 -10.14 17.03
CA ALA A 65 5.15 -10.62 18.41
C ALA A 65 4.41 -11.97 18.55
N VAL A 66 3.33 -12.16 17.78
CA VAL A 66 2.58 -13.42 17.77
C VAL A 66 3.27 -14.52 16.96
N ARG A 67 3.93 -14.18 15.84
CA ARG A 67 4.50 -15.17 14.91
C ARG A 67 5.92 -15.61 15.25
N GLY A 68 6.68 -14.79 15.97
CA GLY A 68 8.04 -15.11 16.41
C GLY A 68 9.23 -14.60 15.56
N PRO A 69 9.10 -14.11 14.31
CA PRO A 69 10.25 -13.50 13.63
C PRO A 69 10.71 -12.22 14.33
N SER A 70 12.01 -12.08 14.52
CA SER A 70 12.59 -10.88 15.11
C SER A 70 12.71 -9.76 14.08
N PHE A 71 12.26 -8.55 14.44
CA PHE A 71 12.50 -7.32 13.67
C PHE A 71 14.00 -7.04 13.47
N ARG A 72 14.88 -7.70 14.25
CA ARG A 72 16.33 -7.55 14.16
C ARG A 72 16.91 -7.89 12.79
N LEU A 73 16.22 -8.74 12.02
CA LEU A 73 16.62 -9.09 10.65
C LEU A 73 16.56 -7.90 9.68
N ALA A 74 15.78 -6.87 10.00
CA ALA A 74 15.63 -5.69 9.16
C ALA A 74 16.72 -4.63 9.37
N PHE A 75 17.41 -4.61 10.53
CA PHE A 75 18.40 -3.57 10.85
C PHE A 75 19.56 -3.46 9.85
N PRO A 76 20.16 -4.55 9.35
CA PRO A 76 21.23 -4.45 8.36
C PRO A 76 20.80 -3.75 7.06
N HIS A 77 19.50 -3.74 6.78
CA HIS A 77 18.91 -3.18 5.57
C HIS A 77 18.10 -1.90 5.86
N ALA A 78 18.24 -1.33 7.05
CA ALA A 78 17.41 -0.19 7.50
C ALA A 78 17.47 1.01 6.54
N GLY A 79 18.65 1.31 5.97
CA GLY A 79 18.79 2.38 4.98
C GLY A 79 18.00 2.12 3.69
N LEU A 80 17.99 0.87 3.21
CA LEU A 80 17.21 0.47 2.03
C LEU A 80 15.71 0.52 2.33
N PHE A 81 15.28 0.01 3.50
CA PHE A 81 13.89 0.10 3.92
C PHE A 81 13.42 1.54 4.11
N PHE A 82 14.29 2.42 4.61
CA PHE A 82 14.00 3.84 4.72
C PHE A 82 13.77 4.47 3.34
N LEU A 83 14.67 4.21 2.38
CA LEU A 83 14.53 4.70 1.01
C LEU A 83 13.26 4.14 0.33
N LEU A 84 12.97 2.85 0.51
CA LEU A 84 11.74 2.23 0.00
C LEU A 84 10.50 2.86 0.64
N ALA A 85 10.48 3.06 1.95
CA ALA A 85 9.36 3.69 2.64
C ALA A 85 9.14 5.13 2.17
N LEU A 86 10.22 5.89 1.96
CA LEU A 86 10.16 7.26 1.48
C LEU A 86 9.57 7.32 0.07
N THR A 87 10.14 6.55 -0.87
CA THR A 87 9.79 6.61 -2.29
C THR A 87 8.47 5.91 -2.62
N ASN A 88 8.14 4.83 -1.92
CA ASN A 88 6.92 4.05 -2.18
C ASN A 88 5.74 4.52 -1.32
N ASN A 89 5.99 5.14 -0.16
CA ASN A 89 4.92 5.53 0.74
C ASN A 89 4.89 7.04 1.04
N VAL A 90 5.90 7.57 1.69
CA VAL A 90 5.81 8.92 2.27
C VAL A 90 5.64 9.98 1.19
N VAL A 91 6.49 9.99 0.17
CA VAL A 91 6.44 10.97 -0.93
C VAL A 91 5.14 10.85 -1.74
N PRO A 92 4.80 9.68 -2.33
CA PRO A 92 3.62 9.60 -3.19
C PRO A 92 2.31 9.84 -2.43
N PHE A 93 2.13 9.27 -1.23
CA PHE A 93 0.87 9.47 -0.49
C PHE A 93 0.74 10.89 0.06
N SER A 94 1.83 11.55 0.43
CA SER A 94 1.77 12.96 0.84
C SER A 94 1.33 13.85 -0.32
N LEU A 95 1.86 13.60 -1.53
CA LEU A 95 1.45 14.31 -2.75
C LEU A 95 -0.01 14.04 -3.12
N ILE A 96 -0.45 12.78 -3.03
CA ILE A 96 -1.85 12.42 -3.31
C ILE A 96 -2.78 13.10 -2.30
N PHE A 97 -2.49 13.04 -1.00
CA PHE A 97 -3.34 13.65 0.02
C PHE A 97 -3.34 15.17 -0.07
N ALA A 98 -2.20 15.79 -0.41
CA ALA A 98 -2.17 17.21 -0.75
C ALA A 98 -3.07 17.52 -1.97
N GLY A 99 -3.02 16.69 -3.01
CA GLY A 99 -3.93 16.78 -4.17
C GLY A 99 -5.40 16.60 -3.80
N GLN A 100 -5.70 15.71 -2.84
CA GLN A 100 -7.07 15.50 -2.33
C GLN A 100 -7.65 16.73 -1.62
N THR A 101 -6.84 17.73 -1.22
CA THR A 101 -7.39 19.01 -0.73
C THR A 101 -8.15 19.78 -1.83
N LYS A 102 -7.84 19.51 -3.10
CA LYS A 102 -8.45 20.15 -4.29
C LYS A 102 -9.25 19.18 -5.15
N LEU A 103 -8.93 17.89 -5.11
CA LEU A 103 -9.52 16.84 -5.94
C LEU A 103 -10.41 15.90 -5.13
N GLY A 104 -11.32 15.21 -5.82
CA GLY A 104 -12.16 14.18 -5.23
C GLY A 104 -11.39 12.88 -4.93
N ALA A 105 -11.91 12.08 -3.99
CA ALA A 105 -11.34 10.79 -3.62
C ALA A 105 -11.25 9.79 -4.79
N GLY A 106 -12.23 9.82 -5.71
CA GLY A 106 -12.27 8.92 -6.87
C GLY A 106 -11.09 9.15 -7.83
N VAL A 107 -10.78 10.41 -8.15
CA VAL A 107 -9.65 10.75 -9.03
C VAL A 107 -8.33 10.32 -8.40
N ALA A 108 -8.16 10.58 -7.09
CA ALA A 108 -6.98 10.14 -6.35
C ALA A 108 -6.80 8.60 -6.36
N SER A 109 -7.90 7.86 -6.18
CA SER A 109 -7.88 6.40 -6.21
C SER A 109 -7.56 5.85 -7.61
N VAL A 110 -8.10 6.45 -8.67
CA VAL A 110 -7.82 6.04 -10.05
C VAL A 110 -6.37 6.33 -10.42
N LEU A 111 -5.84 7.49 -10.03
CA LEU A 111 -4.44 7.84 -10.25
C LEU A 111 -3.49 6.89 -9.53
N ASN A 112 -3.86 6.41 -8.34
CA ASN A 112 -3.07 5.40 -7.65
C ASN A 112 -3.18 4.01 -8.32
N ALA A 113 -4.24 3.71 -9.06
CA ALA A 113 -4.39 2.42 -9.74
C ALA A 113 -3.59 2.30 -11.04
N THR A 114 -2.93 3.36 -11.50
CA THR A 114 -2.09 3.34 -12.72
C THR A 114 -0.63 2.95 -12.47
N THR A 115 -0.25 2.66 -11.22
CA THR A 115 1.08 2.18 -10.82
C THR A 115 1.07 0.68 -10.57
#